data_AF-A0A2E8CVJ1-F1
#
_entry.id   AF-A0A2E8CVJ1-F1
#
_cell.length_a   1.000
_cell.length_b   1.000
_cell.length_c   1.000
_cell.angle_alpha   90.00
_cell.angle_beta   90.00
_cell.angle_gamma   90.00
#
_symmetry.space_group_name_H-M   'P 1'
#
loop_
_entity.id
_entity.type
_entity.pdbx_description
1 polymer ?
#
loop_
_entity_poly.entity_id
_entity_poly.type
_entity_poly.pdbx_seq_one_letter_code
_entity_poly.pdbx_strand_id
1 'polypeptide(L)'
;MTALSQENHLPTPVTSEAFNNLKTHSPFLRSLDYSESFVLTGMARIEGNIYATLFDSESSESRIISERMNPDGWQLVDVEGNGSDLESLTANIQVNGGQVFSIRYQEAEFKPIRGMTGGNRSGAGSSLNQEQIDSARRAGQDPNAGFRGDGYRGPPPPEILDKLKKISSTQREQLARRVMQMYNDGVDNEVRSKFYRESLDRAVQQR
;
A
#
# COMPACT_ATOMS: atom_id res chain seq x y z
N MET A 1 73.80 -10.77 19.09
CA MET A 1 72.71 -11.73 18.86
C MET A 1 71.41 -11.03 19.20
N THR A 2 70.66 -10.60 18.19
CA THR A 2 69.41 -9.83 18.35
C THR A 2 68.25 -10.82 18.29
N ALA A 3 67.57 -11.03 19.42
CA ALA A 3 66.41 -11.91 19.49
C ALA A 3 65.22 -11.26 18.78
N LEU A 4 64.68 -11.95 17.78
CA LEU A 4 63.44 -11.60 17.08
C LEU A 4 62.27 -11.88 18.03
N SER A 5 61.66 -10.83 18.56
CA SER A 5 60.40 -10.92 19.30
C SER A 5 59.31 -11.38 18.34
N GLN A 6 58.80 -12.61 18.53
CA GLN A 6 57.61 -13.10 17.83
C GLN A 6 56.41 -12.25 18.25
N GLU A 7 55.94 -11.41 17.34
CA GLU A 7 54.65 -10.72 17.42
C GLU A 7 53.54 -11.76 17.54
N ASN A 8 52.88 -11.77 18.70
CA ASN A 8 51.81 -12.70 19.02
C ASN A 8 50.53 -12.28 18.27
N HIS A 9 50.28 -12.87 17.10
CA HIS A 9 49.12 -12.59 16.23
C HIS A 9 47.78 -13.18 16.74
N LEU A 10 47.63 -13.41 18.04
CA LEU A 10 46.39 -13.95 18.58
C LEU A 10 45.35 -12.84 18.71
N PRO A 11 44.11 -13.06 18.23
CA PRO A 11 43.04 -12.09 18.38
C PRO A 11 42.76 -11.86 19.87
N THR A 12 42.49 -10.61 20.21
CA THR A 12 42.21 -10.21 21.58
C THR A 12 41.01 -11.01 22.12
N PRO A 13 41.14 -11.68 23.27
CA PRO A 13 40.04 -12.45 23.84
C PRO A 13 38.86 -11.54 24.18
N VAL A 14 37.66 -11.96 23.79
CA VAL A 14 36.43 -11.19 24.01
C VAL A 14 36.11 -11.17 25.50
N THR A 15 36.12 -9.98 26.11
CA THR A 15 35.80 -9.79 27.54
C THR A 15 34.31 -9.57 27.74
N SER A 16 33.82 -9.80 28.96
CA SER A 16 32.42 -9.56 29.33
C SER A 16 31.97 -8.11 29.13
N GLU A 17 32.91 -7.16 29.13
CA GLU A 17 32.67 -5.73 28.90
C GLU A 17 32.30 -5.44 27.43
N ALA A 18 32.76 -6.26 26.49
CA ALA A 18 32.39 -6.15 25.07
C ALA A 18 30.88 -6.33 24.86
N PHE A 19 30.20 -6.99 25.81
CA PHE A 19 28.76 -7.22 25.77
C PHE A 19 27.96 -6.16 26.55
N ASN A 20 28.59 -5.17 27.20
CA ASN A 20 27.85 -4.16 27.97
C ASN A 20 26.89 -3.36 27.10
N ASN A 21 27.27 -3.02 25.86
CA ASN A 21 26.38 -2.32 24.94
C ASN A 21 25.15 -3.18 24.59
N LEU A 22 25.36 -4.47 24.28
CA LEU A 22 24.29 -5.44 24.02
C LEU A 22 23.38 -5.68 25.23
N LYS A 23 23.91 -5.59 26.45
CA LYS A 23 23.12 -5.73 27.69
C LYS A 23 22.32 -4.47 28.03
N THR A 24 22.92 -3.29 27.85
CA THR A 24 22.29 -2.00 28.18
C THR A 24 21.32 -1.52 27.11
N HIS A 25 21.60 -1.81 25.84
CA HIS A 25 20.80 -1.43 24.68
C HIS A 25 20.43 -2.68 23.88
N SER A 26 19.88 -3.70 24.57
CA SER A 26 19.53 -4.96 23.93
C SER A 26 18.48 -4.73 22.83
N PRO A 27 18.78 -5.06 21.57
CA PRO A 27 17.79 -4.99 20.50
C PRO A 27 16.64 -5.99 20.72
N PHE A 28 16.84 -7.00 21.58
CA PHE A 28 15.85 -8.01 21.93
C PHE A 28 14.92 -7.58 23.06
N LEU A 29 15.19 -6.47 23.75
CA LEU A 29 14.36 -5.93 24.83
C LEU A 29 13.54 -4.71 24.41
N ARG A 30 13.67 -4.23 23.16
CA ARG A 30 12.72 -3.26 22.64
C ARG A 30 11.39 -3.95 22.41
N SER A 31 10.43 -3.75 23.32
CA SER A 31 9.02 -3.90 22.95
C SER A 31 8.74 -2.81 21.91
N LEU A 32 8.74 -3.21 20.64
CA LEU A 32 8.25 -2.35 19.59
C LEU A 32 6.73 -2.36 19.77
N ASP A 33 6.21 -1.30 20.39
CA ASP A 33 4.78 -1.12 20.57
C ASP A 33 4.17 -0.67 19.23
N TYR A 34 4.19 -1.59 18.27
CA TYR A 34 3.60 -1.40 16.95
C TYR A 34 2.07 -1.22 17.04
N SER A 35 1.45 -1.47 18.19
CA SER A 35 0.01 -1.23 18.36
C SER A 35 -0.35 0.25 18.35
N GLU A 36 0.59 1.15 18.72
CA GLU A 36 0.32 2.59 18.77
C GLU A 36 0.37 3.24 17.38
N SER A 37 1.28 2.78 16.52
CA SER A 37 1.45 3.39 15.18
C SER A 37 0.57 2.76 14.11
N PHE A 38 0.16 1.51 14.25
CA PHE A 38 -0.55 0.78 13.20
C PHE A 38 -2.05 0.61 13.49
N VAL A 39 -2.86 0.83 12.45
CA VAL A 39 -4.31 0.71 12.50
C VAL A 39 -4.79 -0.32 11.48
N LEU A 40 -5.66 -1.24 11.89
CA LEU A 40 -6.33 -2.15 10.96
C LEU A 40 -7.45 -1.37 10.25
N THR A 41 -7.32 -1.19 8.94
CA THR A 41 -8.26 -0.38 8.13
C THR A 41 -9.16 -1.23 7.23
N GLY A 42 -8.85 -2.51 7.06
CA GLY A 42 -9.71 -3.40 6.29
C GLY A 42 -9.27 -4.85 6.32
N MET A 43 -10.20 -5.74 6.00
CA MET A 43 -9.91 -7.16 5.79
C MET A 43 -10.69 -7.70 4.60
N ALA A 44 -10.06 -8.62 3.88
CA ALA A 44 -10.65 -9.29 2.72
C ALA A 44 -10.34 -10.78 2.76
N ARG A 45 -11.29 -11.61 2.32
CA ARG A 45 -11.07 -13.02 2.08
C ARG A 45 -11.04 -13.25 0.57
N ILE A 46 -9.89 -13.68 0.04
CA ILE A 46 -9.70 -13.92 -1.39
C ILE A 46 -9.20 -15.36 -1.54
N GLU A 47 -9.94 -16.18 -2.30
CA GLU A 47 -9.58 -17.57 -2.58
C GLU A 47 -9.33 -18.41 -1.30
N GLY A 48 -10.08 -18.12 -0.23
CA GLY A 48 -9.92 -18.79 1.06
C GLY A 48 -8.82 -18.21 1.96
N ASN A 49 -7.94 -17.34 1.44
CA ASN A 49 -6.90 -16.67 2.22
C ASN A 49 -7.41 -15.35 2.80
N ILE A 50 -6.99 -15.04 4.02
CA ILE A 50 -7.31 -13.79 4.69
C ILE A 50 -6.20 -12.77 4.42
N TYR A 51 -6.62 -11.56 4.06
CA TYR A 51 -5.77 -10.39 3.88
C TYR A 51 -6.23 -9.30 4.82
N ALA A 52 -5.29 -8.68 5.52
CA ALA A 52 -5.55 -7.52 6.36
C ALA A 52 -4.75 -6.32 5.84
N THR A 53 -5.36 -5.15 5.87
CA THR A 53 -4.74 -3.88 5.50
C THR A 53 -4.41 -3.10 6.77
N LEU A 54 -3.13 -2.83 6.96
CA LEU A 54 -2.62 -2.02 8.06
C LEU A 54 -2.25 -0.64 7.53
N PHE A 55 -2.62 0.38 8.27
CA PHE A 55 -2.20 1.75 8.05
C PHE A 55 -1.20 2.15 9.13
N ASP A 56 -0.02 2.58 8.71
CA ASP A 56 0.99 3.16 9.57
C ASP A 56 0.73 4.67 9.70
N SER A 57 0.38 5.12 10.89
CA SER A 57 0.11 6.54 11.17
C SER A 57 1.38 7.40 11.22
N GLU A 58 2.56 6.80 11.41
CA GLU A 58 3.84 7.50 11.46
C GLU A 58 4.35 7.78 10.04
N SER A 59 4.33 6.77 9.18
CA SER A 59 4.78 6.89 7.78
C SER A 59 3.67 7.28 6.80
N SER A 60 2.40 7.23 7.23
CA SER A 60 1.22 7.40 6.36
C SER A 60 1.14 6.37 5.22
N GLU A 61 1.72 5.19 5.40
CA GLU A 61 1.72 4.11 4.40
C GLU A 61 0.70 3.02 4.76
N SER A 62 0.12 2.39 3.74
CA SER A 62 -0.71 1.20 3.91
C SER A 62 0.02 -0.04 3.45
N ARG A 63 -0.06 -1.12 4.22
CA ARG A 63 0.52 -2.42 3.90
C ARG A 63 -0.52 -3.52 3.97
N ILE A 64 -0.44 -4.45 3.03
CA ILE A 64 -1.28 -5.65 3.02
C ILE A 64 -0.48 -6.80 3.61
N ILE A 65 -1.09 -7.51 4.56
CA ILE A 65 -0.52 -8.69 5.22
C ILE A 65 -1.46 -9.89 5.05
N SER A 66 -0.87 -11.08 5.12
CA SER A 66 -1.58 -12.36 4.99
C SER A 66 -0.96 -13.40 5.91
N GLU A 67 -1.53 -14.60 5.97
CA GLU A 67 -0.96 -15.74 6.71
C GLU A 67 0.48 -16.09 6.29
N ARG A 68 0.86 -15.75 5.05
CA ARG A 68 2.26 -15.86 4.62
C ARG A 68 3.02 -14.59 4.94
N MET A 69 4.20 -14.78 5.51
CA MET A 69 5.17 -13.72 5.75
C MET A 69 5.57 -13.04 4.43
N ASN A 70 5.48 -11.72 4.38
CA ASN A 70 5.92 -10.93 3.24
C ASN A 70 7.45 -10.62 3.30
N PRO A 71 8.06 -10.04 2.25
CA PRO A 71 9.49 -9.70 2.26
C PRO A 71 9.92 -8.72 3.36
N ASP A 72 8.99 -7.90 3.85
CA ASP A 72 9.21 -6.97 4.97
C ASP A 72 9.14 -7.66 6.34
N GLY A 73 8.89 -8.98 6.36
CA GLY A 73 8.81 -9.80 7.56
C GLY A 73 7.44 -9.82 8.22
N TRP A 74 6.40 -9.23 7.63
CA TRP A 74 5.08 -9.14 8.23
C TRP A 74 4.22 -10.35 7.92
N GLN A 75 3.56 -10.86 8.95
CA GLN A 75 2.69 -12.01 8.87
C GLN A 75 1.43 -11.80 9.73
N LEU A 76 0.27 -12.13 9.16
CA LEU A 76 -0.98 -12.27 9.92
C LEU A 76 -0.98 -13.65 10.59
N VAL A 77 -1.04 -13.68 11.90
CA VAL A 77 -1.06 -14.93 12.69
C VAL A 77 -2.49 -15.40 12.88
N ASP A 78 -3.38 -14.48 13.25
CA ASP A 78 -4.77 -14.80 13.53
C ASP A 78 -5.66 -13.55 13.39
N VAL A 79 -6.96 -13.78 13.30
CA VAL A 79 -7.98 -12.73 13.30
C VAL A 79 -9.07 -13.11 14.27
N GLU A 80 -9.25 -12.27 15.29
CA GLU A 80 -10.30 -12.39 16.28
C GLU A 80 -11.45 -11.44 15.96
N GLY A 81 -12.65 -11.80 16.43
CA GLY A 81 -13.87 -11.00 16.28
C GLY A 81 -14.86 -11.56 15.25
N ASN A 82 -15.90 -10.79 14.97
CA ASN A 82 -16.96 -11.16 14.06
C ASN A 82 -16.77 -10.49 12.69
N GLY A 83 -16.66 -11.29 11.61
CA GLY A 83 -16.48 -10.77 10.25
C GLY A 83 -17.64 -9.91 9.73
N SER A 84 -18.81 -9.94 10.39
CA SER A 84 -19.94 -9.04 10.09
C SER A 84 -19.92 -7.73 10.87
N ASP A 85 -19.07 -7.62 11.89
CA ASP A 85 -18.94 -6.45 12.75
C ASP A 85 -17.48 -5.98 12.78
N LEU A 86 -17.15 -5.03 11.91
CA LEU A 86 -15.79 -4.55 11.73
C LEU A 86 -15.18 -4.00 13.02
N GLU A 87 -15.94 -3.36 13.90
CA GLU A 87 -15.42 -2.77 15.14
C GLU A 87 -14.94 -3.82 16.15
N SER A 88 -15.45 -5.05 16.03
CA SER A 88 -15.01 -6.19 16.86
C SER A 88 -13.73 -6.85 16.36
N LEU A 89 -13.26 -6.50 15.16
CA LEU A 89 -12.16 -7.21 14.50
C LEU A 89 -10.81 -6.80 15.09
N THR A 90 -10.03 -7.82 15.44
CA THR A 90 -8.66 -7.68 15.94
C THR A 90 -7.74 -8.59 15.13
N ALA A 91 -6.70 -8.03 14.52
CA ALA A 91 -5.69 -8.78 13.80
C ALA A 91 -4.48 -9.03 14.71
N ASN A 92 -4.09 -10.30 14.84
CA ASN A 92 -2.87 -10.72 15.53
C ASN A 92 -1.74 -10.85 14.52
N ILE A 93 -0.65 -10.10 14.73
CA ILE A 93 0.38 -9.87 13.72
C ILE A 93 1.74 -10.15 14.29
N GLN A 94 2.61 -10.72 13.46
CA GLN A 94 4.00 -10.99 13.78
C GLN A 94 4.91 -10.31 12.76
N VAL A 95 6.04 -9.78 13.23
CA VAL A 95 7.08 -9.16 12.40
C VAL A 95 8.39 -9.91 12.61
N ASN A 96 9.00 -10.38 11.52
CA ASN A 96 10.27 -11.11 11.48
C ASN A 96 10.34 -12.32 12.44
N GLY A 97 9.21 -13.02 12.65
CA GLY A 97 9.14 -14.15 13.59
C GLY A 97 9.26 -13.73 15.06
N GLY A 98 9.11 -12.44 15.36
CA GLY A 98 9.22 -11.87 16.70
C GLY A 98 7.93 -11.99 17.53
N GLN A 99 7.70 -11.00 18.40
CA GLN A 99 6.53 -10.94 19.25
C GLN A 99 5.24 -10.75 18.43
N VAL A 100 4.17 -11.44 18.83
CA VAL A 100 2.84 -11.25 18.28
C VAL A 100 2.18 -10.09 19.02
N PHE A 101 1.59 -9.16 18.27
CA PHE A 101 0.83 -8.04 18.82
C PHE A 101 -0.51 -7.92 18.10
N SER A 102 -1.49 -7.36 18.82
CA SER A 102 -2.87 -7.28 18.38
C SER A 102 -3.20 -5.85 17.94
N ILE A 103 -3.73 -5.70 16.73
CA ILE A 103 -4.21 -4.43 16.19
C ILE A 103 -5.72 -4.50 16.02
N ARG A 104 -6.43 -3.54 16.60
CA ARG A 104 -7.88 -3.43 16.43
C ARG A 104 -8.24 -2.68 15.17
N TYR A 105 -9.38 -3.04 14.60
CA TYR A 105 -10.01 -2.22 13.59
C TYR A 105 -10.30 -0.84 14.18
N GLN A 106 -9.92 0.19 13.44
CA GLN A 106 -10.46 1.53 13.64
C GLN A 106 -10.80 2.07 12.28
N GLU A 107 -11.97 2.70 12.19
CA GLU A 107 -12.25 3.58 11.07
C GLU A 107 -11.24 4.72 11.16
N ALA A 108 -10.24 4.71 10.27
CA ALA A 108 -9.28 5.80 10.21
C ALA A 108 -10.06 7.08 9.90
N GLU A 109 -10.25 7.93 10.92
CA GLU A 109 -10.80 9.27 10.75
C GLU A 109 -9.81 10.08 9.92
N PHE A 110 -9.90 9.97 8.60
CA PHE A 110 -9.30 10.94 7.72
C PHE A 110 -10.03 12.25 7.97
N LYS A 111 -9.53 13.08 8.89
CA LYS A 111 -9.95 14.48 8.98
C LYS A 111 -9.36 15.17 7.75
N PRO A 112 -10.14 15.49 6.70
CA PRO A 112 -9.65 16.45 5.73
C PRO A 112 -9.39 17.72 6.53
N ILE A 113 -8.16 18.24 6.48
CA ILE A 113 -7.85 19.53 7.10
C ILE A 113 -8.81 20.55 6.48
N ARG A 114 -9.86 20.88 7.23
CA ARG A 114 -10.89 21.82 6.85
C ARG A 114 -10.31 23.20 7.05
N GLY A 115 -9.64 23.70 6.02
CA GLY A 115 -9.12 25.06 6.02
C GLY A 115 -7.97 25.22 5.05
N MET A 116 -8.28 25.40 3.78
CA MET A 116 -7.50 26.24 2.86
C MET A 116 -8.24 26.35 1.53
N THR A 117 -9.09 27.36 1.46
CA THR A 117 -9.40 28.06 0.21
C THR A 117 -8.10 28.45 -0.48
N GLY A 118 -7.88 27.92 -1.68
CA GLY A 118 -6.93 28.47 -2.65
C GLY A 118 -5.67 27.63 -2.88
N GLY A 119 -5.46 27.23 -4.14
CA GLY A 119 -4.09 27.04 -4.65
C GLY A 119 -3.56 25.61 -4.71
N ASN A 120 -4.20 24.76 -5.53
CA ASN A 120 -3.56 23.98 -6.58
C ASN A 120 -2.11 23.49 -6.36
N ARG A 121 -1.93 22.38 -5.64
CA ARG A 121 -0.83 21.39 -5.75
C ARG A 121 -1.08 20.27 -4.72
N SER A 122 -1.87 19.27 -5.12
CA SER A 122 -2.16 18.08 -4.31
C SER A 122 -1.49 16.86 -4.93
N GLY A 123 -0.37 16.45 -4.33
CA GLY A 123 0.22 15.13 -4.45
C GLY A 123 0.21 14.51 -3.07
N ALA A 124 -0.78 13.64 -2.82
CA ALA A 124 -0.87 12.70 -1.70
C ALA A 124 -2.18 11.92 -1.90
N GLY A 125 -2.07 10.67 -2.37
CA GLY A 125 -3.07 9.59 -2.30
C GLY A 125 -4.54 9.99 -2.17
N SER A 126 -5.07 10.81 -3.09
CA SER A 126 -6.42 11.38 -2.94
C SER A 126 -7.46 10.45 -3.54
N SER A 127 -8.29 9.88 -2.65
CA SER A 127 -9.63 9.41 -2.99
C SER A 127 -10.26 10.32 -4.05
N LEU A 128 -10.84 9.74 -5.10
CA LEU A 128 -11.44 10.50 -6.19
C LEU A 128 -12.46 11.50 -5.62
N ASN A 129 -12.37 12.77 -6.00
CA ASN A 129 -13.40 13.73 -5.66
C ASN A 129 -14.69 13.42 -6.46
N GLN A 130 -15.82 14.02 -6.07
CA GLN A 130 -17.11 13.73 -6.70
C GLN A 130 -17.10 14.01 -8.22
N GLU A 131 -16.41 15.06 -8.67
CA GLU A 131 -16.27 15.41 -10.09
C GLU A 131 -15.47 14.35 -10.87
N GLN A 132 -14.43 13.78 -10.27
CA GLN A 132 -13.66 12.67 -10.81
C GLN A 132 -14.49 11.39 -10.88
N ILE A 133 -15.29 11.12 -9.85
CA ILE A 133 -16.24 9.99 -9.85
C ILE A 133 -17.26 10.15 -10.98
N ASP A 134 -17.83 11.33 -11.14
CA ASP A 134 -18.86 11.59 -12.16
C ASP A 134 -18.26 11.58 -13.57
N SER A 135 -17.03 12.07 -13.75
CA SER A 135 -16.32 11.97 -15.04
C SER A 135 -15.91 10.54 -15.37
N ALA A 136 -15.50 9.73 -14.39
CA ALA A 136 -15.24 8.32 -14.61
C ALA A 136 -16.51 7.54 -14.96
N ARG A 137 -17.64 7.85 -14.30
CA ARG A 137 -18.95 7.30 -14.64
C ARG A 137 -19.35 7.69 -16.07
N ARG A 138 -19.12 8.94 -16.45
CA ARG A 138 -19.37 9.42 -17.82
C ARG A 138 -18.51 8.70 -18.85
N ALA A 139 -17.23 8.46 -18.58
CA ALA A 139 -16.36 7.66 -19.45
C ALA A 139 -16.81 6.20 -19.57
N GLY A 140 -17.39 5.65 -18.49
CA GLY A 140 -18.05 4.35 -18.50
C GLY A 140 -19.28 4.29 -19.40
N GLN A 141 -20.05 5.37 -19.49
CA GLN A 141 -21.25 5.47 -20.32
C GLN A 141 -20.88 5.80 -21.77
N ASP A 142 -20.13 6.88 -21.98
CA ASP A 142 -19.72 7.40 -23.28
C ASP A 142 -18.21 7.19 -23.50
N PRO A 143 -17.81 6.23 -24.36
CA PRO A 143 -16.40 5.98 -24.64
C PRO A 143 -15.75 7.12 -25.45
N ASN A 144 -16.55 7.99 -26.08
CA ASN A 144 -16.04 9.08 -26.92
C ASN A 144 -15.67 10.32 -26.09
N ALA A 145 -16.19 10.45 -24.88
CA ALA A 145 -16.00 11.65 -24.05
C ALA A 145 -14.54 11.84 -23.60
N GLY A 146 -13.77 10.75 -23.53
CA GLY A 146 -12.45 10.75 -22.89
C GLY A 146 -12.54 11.11 -21.40
N PHE A 147 -11.41 11.13 -20.71
CA PHE A 147 -11.38 11.59 -19.32
C PHE A 147 -10.00 12.07 -18.87
N ARG A 148 -9.95 12.83 -17.78
CA ARG A 148 -8.69 13.36 -17.27
C ARG A 148 -7.76 12.23 -16.82
N GLY A 149 -6.59 12.15 -17.45
CA GLY A 149 -5.56 11.17 -17.12
C GLY A 149 -5.45 10.01 -18.10
N ASP A 150 -6.36 9.90 -19.07
CA ASP A 150 -6.33 8.89 -20.15
C ASP A 150 -5.14 9.03 -21.12
N GLY A 151 -4.41 10.14 -21.04
CA GLY A 151 -3.22 10.43 -21.83
C GLY A 151 -3.50 11.18 -23.14
N TYR A 152 -4.77 11.50 -23.43
CA TYR A 152 -5.18 12.11 -24.69
C TYR A 152 -5.68 13.55 -24.49
N ARG A 153 -5.32 14.45 -25.41
CA ARG A 153 -5.94 15.78 -25.48
C ARG A 153 -7.20 15.68 -26.34
N GLY A 154 -8.34 15.47 -25.70
CA GLY A 154 -9.64 15.34 -26.37
C GLY A 154 -10.10 13.89 -26.49
N PRO A 155 -10.95 13.56 -27.48
CA PRO A 155 -11.50 12.21 -27.61
C PRO A 155 -10.37 11.18 -27.82
N PRO A 156 -10.52 9.94 -27.32
CA PRO A 156 -9.53 8.90 -27.52
C PRO A 156 -9.32 8.59 -29.01
N PRO A 157 -8.11 8.17 -29.43
CA PRO A 157 -7.86 7.73 -30.80
C PRO A 157 -8.80 6.58 -31.22
N PRO A 158 -9.09 6.43 -32.52
CA PRO A 158 -10.03 5.42 -33.02
C PRO A 158 -9.67 3.98 -32.58
N GLU A 159 -8.38 3.65 -32.54
CA GLU A 159 -7.92 2.33 -32.06
C GLU A 159 -8.34 2.07 -30.60
N ILE A 160 -8.26 3.09 -29.74
CA ILE A 160 -8.64 3.00 -28.33
C ILE A 160 -10.16 2.95 -28.18
N LEU A 161 -10.89 3.72 -28.99
CA LEU A 161 -12.35 3.69 -29.03
C LEU A 161 -12.87 2.30 -29.40
N ASP A 162 -12.24 1.62 -30.35
CA ASP A 162 -12.61 0.27 -30.73
C ASP A 162 -12.39 -0.73 -29.59
N LYS A 163 -11.31 -0.59 -28.82
CA LYS A 163 -11.07 -1.39 -27.61
C LYS A 163 -12.10 -1.07 -26.51
N LEU A 164 -12.41 0.20 -26.30
CA LEU A 164 -13.41 0.65 -25.32
C LEU A 164 -14.82 0.12 -25.64
N LYS A 165 -15.21 0.11 -26.92
CA LYS A 165 -16.50 -0.46 -27.36
C LYS A 165 -16.58 -1.97 -27.15
N LYS A 166 -15.43 -2.65 -27.12
CA LYS A 166 -15.32 -4.09 -26.87
C LYS A 166 -15.33 -4.46 -25.39
N ILE A 167 -15.38 -3.51 -24.45
CA ILE A 167 -15.44 -3.80 -23.01
C ILE A 167 -16.72 -3.23 -22.37
N SER A 168 -17.13 -3.75 -21.21
CA SER A 168 -18.38 -3.32 -20.57
C SER A 168 -18.29 -1.87 -20.06
N SER A 169 -19.44 -1.22 -19.88
CA SER A 169 -19.50 0.13 -19.27
C SER A 169 -18.89 0.14 -17.86
N THR A 170 -19.13 -0.91 -17.07
CA THR A 170 -18.55 -1.09 -15.74
C THR A 170 -17.03 -1.20 -15.80
N GLN A 171 -16.47 -1.99 -16.73
CA GLN A 171 -15.02 -2.12 -16.91
C GLN A 171 -14.39 -0.77 -17.32
N ARG A 172 -15.05 -0.03 -18.21
CA ARG A 172 -14.62 1.33 -18.61
C ARG A 172 -14.58 2.30 -17.43
N GLU A 173 -15.63 2.29 -16.61
CA GLU A 173 -15.71 3.14 -15.41
C GLU A 173 -14.61 2.80 -14.40
N GLN A 174 -14.41 1.51 -14.09
CA GLN A 174 -13.37 1.07 -13.17
C GLN A 174 -11.98 1.46 -13.65
N LEU A 175 -11.72 1.31 -14.95
CA LEU A 175 -10.46 1.72 -15.55
C LEU A 175 -10.25 3.24 -15.45
N ALA A 176 -11.28 4.04 -15.74
CA ALA A 176 -11.22 5.49 -15.62
C ALA A 176 -10.96 5.93 -14.17
N ARG A 177 -11.63 5.31 -13.19
CA ARG A 177 -11.40 5.56 -11.76
C ARG A 177 -9.95 5.29 -11.38
N ARG A 178 -9.40 4.16 -11.81
CA ARG A 178 -8.01 3.79 -11.48
C ARG A 178 -7.00 4.76 -12.09
N VAL A 179 -7.19 5.16 -13.34
CA VAL A 179 -6.31 6.12 -14.01
C VAL A 179 -6.38 7.51 -13.35
N MET A 180 -7.57 7.95 -12.91
CA MET A 180 -7.71 9.20 -12.15
C MET A 180 -7.08 9.13 -10.76
N GLN A 181 -7.11 7.96 -10.12
CA GLN A 181 -6.42 7.77 -8.85
C GLN A 181 -4.92 7.89 -9.06
N MET A 182 -4.36 7.22 -10.07
CA MET A 182 -2.95 7.39 -10.43
C MET A 182 -2.60 8.84 -10.78
N TYR A 183 -3.53 9.60 -11.36
CA TYR A 183 -3.35 11.03 -11.59
C TYR A 183 -3.22 11.81 -10.27
N ASN A 184 -4.07 11.53 -9.29
CA ASN A 184 -4.03 12.14 -7.96
C ASN A 184 -2.80 11.71 -7.14
N ASP A 185 -2.35 10.48 -7.34
CA ASP A 185 -1.15 9.92 -6.71
C ASP A 185 0.15 10.53 -7.30
N GLY A 186 0.04 11.41 -8.29
CA GLY A 186 1.17 12.06 -8.93
C GLY A 186 1.94 11.15 -9.89
N VAL A 187 1.38 10.00 -10.29
CA VAL A 187 2.02 9.10 -11.24
C VAL A 187 2.20 9.80 -12.59
N ASP A 188 3.37 9.63 -13.19
CA ASP A 188 3.72 10.26 -14.46
C ASP A 188 2.71 9.92 -15.58
N ASN A 189 2.50 10.87 -16.48
CA ASN A 189 1.55 10.73 -17.58
C ASN A 189 1.87 9.54 -18.49
N GLU A 190 3.14 9.27 -18.77
CA GLU A 190 3.55 8.15 -19.61
C GLU A 190 3.18 6.81 -18.96
N VAL A 191 3.42 6.69 -17.65
CA VAL A 191 3.10 5.50 -16.85
C VAL A 191 1.59 5.27 -16.80
N ARG A 192 0.80 6.32 -16.57
CA ARG A 192 -0.68 6.23 -16.60
C ARG A 192 -1.20 5.81 -17.98
N SER A 193 -0.66 6.40 -19.04
CA SER A 193 -1.06 6.11 -20.43
C SER A 193 -0.71 4.68 -20.84
N LYS A 194 0.44 4.17 -20.37
CA LYS A 194 0.84 2.77 -20.55
C LYS A 194 -0.11 1.83 -19.81
N PHE A 195 -0.36 2.08 -18.52
CA PHE A 195 -1.30 1.32 -17.70
C PHE A 195 -2.70 1.25 -18.34
N TYR A 196 -3.19 2.38 -18.83
CA TYR A 196 -4.50 2.47 -19.49
C TYR A 196 -4.58 1.57 -20.72
N ARG A 197 -3.59 1.65 -21.62
CA ARG A 197 -3.52 0.82 -22.84
C ARG A 197 -3.42 -0.67 -22.52
N GLU A 198 -2.51 -1.07 -21.64
CA GLU A 198 -2.32 -2.47 -21.25
C GLU A 198 -3.56 -3.05 -20.57
N SER A 199 -4.28 -2.23 -19.79
CA SER A 199 -5.52 -2.67 -19.14
C SER A 199 -6.67 -2.84 -20.15
N LEU A 200 -6.74 -1.99 -21.17
CA LEU A 200 -7.67 -2.19 -22.29
C LEU A 200 -7.35 -3.47 -23.08
N ASP A 201 -6.08 -3.70 -23.40
CA ASP A 201 -5.66 -4.89 -24.15
C ASP A 201 -6.01 -6.17 -23.39
N ARG A 202 -5.73 -6.22 -22.09
CA ARG A 202 -6.11 -7.35 -21.22
C ARG A 202 -7.63 -7.54 -21.14
N ALA A 203 -8.39 -6.46 -20.98
CA ALA A 203 -9.84 -6.54 -20.86
C ALA A 203 -10.52 -7.01 -22.17
N VAL A 204 -9.91 -6.72 -23.33
CA VAL A 204 -10.37 -7.24 -24.63
C VAL A 204 -10.01 -8.72 -24.80
N GLN A 205 -8.87 -9.18 -24.28
CA GLN A 205 -8.42 -10.57 -24.36
C GLN A 205 -9.17 -11.53 -23.42
N GLN A 206 -9.68 -11.04 -22.28
CA GLN A 206 -10.40 -11.85 -21.30
C GLN A 206 -11.88 -12.12 -21.67
N ARG A 207 -12.24 -11.95 -22.94
CA ARG A 207 -13.56 -12.28 -23.47
C ARG A 207 -13.57 -13.61 -24.21
#